data_AF-A0A1I0AWS8-F1
#
_entry.id   AF-A0A1I0AWS8-F1
#
_cell.length_a   1.000
_cell.length_b   1.000
_cell.length_c   1.000
_cell.angle_alpha   90.00
_cell.angle_beta   90.00
_cell.angle_gamma   90.00
#
_symmetry.space_group_name_H-M   'P 1'
#
loop_
_entity.id
_entity.type
_entity.pdbx_description
1 polymer ?
#
loop_
_entity_poly.entity_id
_entity_poly.type
_entity_poly.pdbx_seq_one_letter_code
_entity_poly.pdbx_strand_id
1 'polypeptide(L)'
;MFSIIKVIYKNPIGKTFLGLIFAFLFGISALSLSITFSEQLGILDTPYNIKETYKFHTWTINFDFLTLEFPKGGYVIPGYHNDRISSILIIAEGTATFEATDSFKEFSPYEFPFELEISEVILPIHHEDFERIKGDTIFIQEEITYPVNYLEERLESVKSLLYSSNILGVNRIIPPSPRSVMIKFISPLDGEINYSEGEKITFNSQEISYSFNHSIGEKLYPLPYTLEINILYNFLLLLAFLGLIAFLTTDYSSEKKQSINYLDKISSQIHLAVFIIYSLGIKWLSSYYDLELAIQGILYLIPVLYLGYWVIIAKVPLIDLGITYKKIIKSIFVPIVIFYLLFISTTFQLVPENSYTTISLLSILLVILLQQVIFRGFIQFTLETFIGKWPGIIVTSTILAAFFLITPLQNNQISVLTFFSYWAVSLIVTYSYHRTKNIVTPSILILFLSLFITNLY
;
A
#
# COMPACT_ATOMS: atom_id res chain seq x y z
N MET A 1 30.25 -10.62 -26.43
CA MET A 1 29.49 -10.40 -25.18
C MET A 1 28.60 -11.60 -24.81
N PHE A 2 27.74 -12.09 -25.71
CA PHE A 2 26.83 -13.23 -25.44
C PHE A 2 27.52 -14.56 -25.07
N SER A 3 28.72 -14.86 -25.60
CA SER A 3 29.47 -16.08 -25.25
C SER A 3 29.95 -16.07 -23.79
N ILE A 4 30.43 -14.92 -23.31
CA ILE A 4 30.89 -14.71 -21.93
C ILE A 4 29.72 -14.85 -20.96
N ILE A 5 28.57 -14.22 -21.26
CA ILE A 5 27.35 -14.33 -20.46
C ILE A 5 26.90 -15.80 -20.35
N LYS A 6 26.96 -16.56 -21.44
CA LYS A 6 26.59 -17.98 -21.46
C LYS A 6 27.52 -18.85 -20.61
N VAL A 7 28.82 -18.53 -20.58
CA VAL A 7 29.82 -19.21 -19.73
C VAL A 7 29.61 -18.88 -18.26
N ILE A 8 29.41 -17.60 -17.92
CA ILE A 8 29.12 -17.15 -16.56
C ILE A 8 27.81 -17.78 -16.05
N TYR A 9 26.78 -17.88 -16.90
CA TYR A 9 25.50 -18.49 -16.53
C TYR A 9 25.57 -20.01 -16.31
N LYS A 10 26.54 -20.70 -16.92
CA LYS A 10 26.76 -22.13 -16.64
C LYS A 10 27.48 -22.35 -15.31
N ASN A 11 28.25 -21.37 -14.83
CA ASN A 11 28.96 -21.45 -13.56
C ASN A 11 28.04 -21.04 -12.39
N PRO A 12 27.86 -21.87 -11.35
CA PRO A 12 27.07 -21.51 -10.18
C PRO A 12 27.58 -20.24 -9.49
N ILE A 13 28.90 -20.05 -9.39
CA ILE A 13 29.51 -18.84 -8.82
C ILE A 13 29.20 -17.61 -9.67
N GLY A 14 29.24 -17.76 -10.99
CA GLY A 14 28.90 -16.70 -11.94
C GLY A 14 27.44 -16.26 -11.81
N LYS A 15 26.51 -17.21 -11.63
CA LYS A 15 25.10 -16.93 -11.34
C LYS A 15 24.92 -16.18 -10.02
N THR A 16 25.63 -16.59 -8.96
CA THR A 16 25.60 -15.90 -7.66
C THR A 16 26.07 -14.46 -7.79
N PHE A 17 27.20 -14.25 -8.44
CA PHE A 17 27.80 -12.93 -8.62
C PHE A 17 26.91 -12.00 -9.46
N LEU A 18 26.31 -12.52 -10.54
CA LEU A 18 25.32 -11.77 -11.31
C LEU A 18 24.10 -11.43 -10.47
N GLY A 19 23.53 -12.37 -9.71
CA GLY A 19 22.38 -12.10 -8.83
C GLY A 19 22.66 -10.99 -7.82
N LEU A 20 23.86 -11.00 -7.22
CA LEU A 20 24.30 -9.96 -6.29
C LEU A 20 24.49 -8.60 -6.97
N ILE A 21 25.15 -8.55 -8.13
CA ILE A 21 25.32 -7.30 -8.91
C ILE A 21 23.96 -6.72 -9.27
N PHE A 22 23.04 -7.56 -9.75
CA PHE A 22 21.68 -7.15 -10.08
C PHE A 22 20.96 -6.58 -8.85
N ALA A 23 21.00 -7.29 -7.72
CA ALA A 23 20.41 -6.85 -6.47
C ALA A 23 20.96 -5.48 -6.03
N PHE A 24 22.29 -5.33 -6.09
CA PHE A 24 22.99 -4.13 -5.66
C PHE A 24 22.71 -2.92 -6.57
N LEU A 25 22.83 -3.08 -7.89
CA LEU A 25 22.60 -1.99 -8.85
C LEU A 25 21.16 -1.47 -8.77
N PHE A 26 20.18 -2.37 -8.75
CA PHE A 26 18.78 -1.96 -8.67
C PHE A 26 18.39 -1.45 -7.28
N GLY A 27 18.97 -2.01 -6.22
CA GLY A 27 18.79 -1.52 -4.85
C GLY A 27 19.32 -0.09 -4.66
N ILE A 28 20.52 0.21 -5.15
CA ILE A 28 21.07 1.58 -5.13
C ILE A 28 20.25 2.52 -5.99
N SER A 29 19.80 2.07 -7.16
CA SER A 29 18.95 2.90 -8.03
C SER A 29 17.63 3.25 -7.36
N ALA A 30 16.99 2.28 -6.69
CA ALA A 30 15.80 2.52 -5.90
C ALA A 30 16.08 3.51 -4.76
N LEU A 31 17.15 3.29 -3.98
CA LEU A 31 17.55 4.19 -2.89
C LEU A 31 17.83 5.63 -3.39
N SER A 32 18.51 5.76 -4.52
CA SER A 32 18.76 7.06 -5.14
C SER A 32 17.45 7.74 -5.53
N LEU A 33 16.50 6.97 -6.09
CA LEU A 33 15.20 7.49 -6.46
C LEU A 33 14.39 7.90 -5.22
N SER A 34 14.45 7.15 -4.11
CA SER A 34 13.74 7.51 -2.88
C SER A 34 14.28 8.76 -2.20
N ILE A 35 15.57 9.03 -2.34
CA ILE A 35 16.18 10.26 -1.83
C ILE A 35 15.85 11.45 -2.75
N THR A 36 15.91 11.25 -4.07
CA THR A 36 15.73 12.34 -5.04
C THR A 36 14.26 12.75 -5.18
N PHE A 37 13.33 11.81 -5.03
CA PHE A 37 11.90 12.01 -5.23
C PHE A 37 11.08 11.60 -4.00
N SER A 38 11.57 11.98 -2.82
CA SER A 38 10.92 11.63 -1.55
C SER A 38 9.49 12.18 -1.44
N GLU A 39 9.25 13.37 -1.98
CA GLU A 39 7.93 14.00 -1.99
C GLU A 39 6.93 13.21 -2.85
N GLN A 40 7.35 12.74 -4.03
CA GLN A 40 6.51 11.97 -4.96
C GLN A 40 6.24 10.54 -4.48
N LEU A 41 7.14 9.96 -3.67
CA LEU A 41 6.91 8.64 -3.06
C LEU A 41 6.05 8.72 -1.79
N GLY A 42 5.87 9.92 -1.23
CA GLY A 42 5.06 10.16 -0.05
C GLY A 42 5.66 9.64 1.26
N ILE A 43 4.89 9.77 2.33
CA ILE A 43 5.18 9.27 3.67
C ILE A 43 4.32 8.05 3.98
N LEU A 44 4.67 7.28 5.01
CA LEU A 44 3.82 6.17 5.44
C LEU A 44 2.46 6.67 5.91
N ASP A 45 1.41 5.94 5.57
CA ASP A 45 0.08 6.15 6.13
C ASP A 45 0.03 5.61 7.56
N THR A 46 0.55 6.36 8.52
CA THR A 46 0.41 6.07 9.95
C THR A 46 -0.60 7.01 10.58
N PRO A 47 -1.28 6.62 11.68
CA PRO A 47 -2.12 7.53 12.43
C PRO A 47 -1.37 8.79 12.86
N TYR A 48 -2.05 9.93 12.87
CA TYR A 48 -1.54 11.16 13.47
C TYR A 48 -1.44 10.99 14.99
N ASN A 49 -0.31 11.40 15.56
CA ASN A 49 -0.15 11.46 17.01
C ASN A 49 -0.51 12.87 17.50
N ILE A 50 -1.32 12.97 18.56
CA ILE A 50 -1.64 14.23 19.23
C ILE A 50 -0.82 14.32 20.51
N LYS A 51 0.08 15.29 20.55
CA LYS A 51 0.94 15.51 21.73
C LYS A 51 0.49 16.70 22.57
N GLU A 52 0.02 17.75 21.91
CA GLU A 52 -0.17 19.06 22.49
C GLU A 52 -1.39 19.72 21.87
N THR A 53 -2.01 20.60 22.64
CA THR A 53 -3.18 21.37 22.22
C THR A 53 -2.97 22.81 22.62
N TYR A 54 -3.34 23.73 21.72
CA TYR A 54 -3.06 25.15 21.86
C TYR A 54 -4.34 25.95 21.75
N LYS A 55 -4.45 27.00 22.56
CA LYS A 55 -5.48 28.02 22.44
C LYS A 55 -4.93 29.28 21.79
N PHE A 56 -5.78 29.93 21.00
CA PHE A 56 -5.46 31.19 20.32
C PHE A 56 -6.63 32.18 20.43
N HIS A 57 -6.37 33.47 20.23
CA HIS A 57 -7.36 34.55 20.38
C HIS A 57 -7.98 35.01 19.07
N THR A 58 -7.17 35.48 18.13
CA THR A 58 -7.64 35.92 16.81
C THR A 58 -6.66 35.38 15.81
N TRP A 59 -7.18 34.71 14.78
CA TRP A 59 -6.33 34.18 13.73
C TRP A 59 -7.03 34.35 12.39
N THR A 60 -6.30 34.91 11.43
CA THR A 60 -6.72 35.03 10.05
C THR A 60 -5.70 34.28 9.19
N ILE A 61 -6.20 33.36 8.37
CA ILE A 61 -5.38 32.56 7.46
C ILE A 61 -5.79 32.93 6.04
N ASN A 62 -4.84 33.44 5.25
CA ASN A 62 -5.08 33.86 3.88
C ASN A 62 -4.44 32.87 2.91
N PHE A 63 -5.26 32.35 2.00
CA PHE A 63 -4.85 31.61 0.80
C PHE A 63 -5.23 32.42 -0.44
N ASP A 64 -4.92 31.89 -1.63
CA ASP A 64 -5.13 32.64 -2.89
C ASP A 64 -6.62 32.84 -3.20
N PHE A 65 -7.49 31.89 -2.83
CA PHE A 65 -8.93 31.93 -3.13
C PHE A 65 -9.81 31.70 -1.89
N LEU A 66 -9.21 31.76 -0.71
CA LEU A 66 -9.88 31.49 0.55
C LEU A 66 -9.26 32.31 1.68
N THR A 67 -10.11 32.99 2.43
CA THR A 67 -9.74 33.60 3.71
C THR A 67 -10.50 32.93 4.84
N LEU A 68 -9.78 32.52 5.90
CA LEU A 68 -10.38 31.98 7.13
C LEU A 68 -10.20 32.99 8.25
N GLU A 69 -11.28 33.34 8.94
CA GLU A 69 -11.24 34.25 10.07
C GLU A 69 -11.85 33.62 11.33
N PHE A 70 -11.10 33.69 12.42
CA PHE A 70 -11.51 33.18 13.73
C PHE A 70 -11.47 34.33 14.76
N PRO A 71 -12.49 35.21 14.78
CA PRO A 71 -12.44 36.46 15.56
C PRO A 71 -12.57 36.25 17.07
N LYS A 72 -13.17 35.14 17.52
CA LYS A 72 -13.32 34.80 18.94
C LYS A 72 -12.22 33.86 19.46
N GLY A 73 -11.40 33.32 18.55
CA GLY A 73 -10.38 32.35 18.87
C GLY A 73 -10.94 30.95 19.07
N GLY A 74 -10.07 30.04 19.48
CA GLY A 74 -10.43 28.64 19.69
C GLY A 74 -9.21 27.80 19.97
N TYR A 75 -9.26 26.54 19.54
CA TYR A 75 -8.19 25.57 19.76
C TYR A 75 -7.55 25.13 18.44
N VAL A 76 -6.23 24.97 18.44
CA VAL A 76 -5.46 24.31 17.39
C VAL A 76 -4.86 23.04 17.98
N ILE A 77 -5.10 21.92 17.33
CA ILE A 77 -4.61 20.60 17.68
C ILE A 77 -3.72 20.12 16.54
N PRO A 78 -2.37 20.20 16.68
CA PRO A 78 -1.47 19.70 15.67
C PRO A 78 -1.44 18.16 15.65
N GLY A 79 -1.62 17.59 14.47
CA GLY A 79 -1.38 16.19 14.17
C GLY A 79 0.08 15.98 13.75
N TYR A 80 0.81 15.17 14.53
CA TYR A 80 2.22 14.90 14.30
C TYR A 80 2.42 13.60 13.54
N HIS A 81 3.38 13.62 12.62
CA HIS A 81 3.97 12.45 12.00
C HIS A 81 5.49 12.56 12.14
N ASN A 82 6.12 11.58 12.81
CA ASN A 82 7.55 11.61 13.17
C ASN A 82 8.02 12.94 13.80
N ASP A 83 7.30 13.37 14.84
CA ASP A 83 7.59 14.59 15.60
C ASP A 83 7.51 15.89 14.79
N ARG A 84 6.95 15.86 13.58
CA ARG A 84 6.68 17.03 12.75
C ARG A 84 5.20 17.21 12.52
N ILE A 85 4.74 18.45 12.60
CA ILE A 85 3.36 18.80 12.24
C ILE A 85 3.14 18.43 10.78
N SER A 86 2.10 17.62 10.54
CA SER A 86 1.70 17.13 9.22
C SER A 86 0.22 17.40 8.94
N SER A 87 -0.55 17.74 9.97
CA SER A 87 -1.90 18.26 9.86
C SER A 87 -2.23 19.12 11.08
N ILE A 88 -3.23 19.98 10.98
CA ILE A 88 -3.82 20.70 12.10
C ILE A 88 -5.34 20.55 12.07
N LEU A 89 -5.93 20.42 13.25
CA LEU A 89 -7.36 20.55 13.50
C LEU A 89 -7.59 21.86 14.25
N ILE A 90 -8.43 22.74 13.71
CA ILE A 90 -8.86 23.97 14.33
C ILE A 90 -10.31 23.78 14.77
N ILE A 91 -10.59 23.96 16.06
CA ILE A 91 -11.95 23.95 16.62
C ILE A 91 -12.24 25.37 17.09
N ALA A 92 -12.98 26.11 16.27
CA ALA A 92 -13.28 27.52 16.49
C ALA A 92 -14.49 27.94 15.63
N GLU A 93 -15.35 28.80 16.18
CA GLU A 93 -16.35 29.51 15.39
C GLU A 93 -15.64 30.55 14.51
N GLY A 94 -15.85 30.48 13.21
CA GLY A 94 -15.24 31.39 12.25
C GLY A 94 -16.03 31.53 10.97
N THR A 95 -15.46 32.27 10.03
CA THR A 95 -16.00 32.46 8.68
C THR A 95 -14.95 32.05 7.65
N ALA A 96 -15.39 31.36 6.60
CA ALA A 96 -14.63 31.07 5.41
C ALA A 96 -15.17 31.90 4.25
N THR A 97 -14.35 32.80 3.74
CA THR A 97 -14.68 33.67 2.60
C THR A 97 -14.00 33.15 1.35
N PHE A 98 -14.79 32.73 0.37
CA PHE A 98 -14.30 32.14 -0.88
C PHE A 98 -14.29 33.18 -1.99
N GLU A 99 -13.16 33.27 -2.69
CA GLU A 99 -12.99 34.13 -3.85
C GLU A 99 -12.88 33.31 -5.14
N ALA A 100 -13.28 33.93 -6.24
CA ALA A 100 -13.17 33.34 -7.57
C ALA A 100 -12.51 34.29 -8.55
N THR A 101 -11.95 33.74 -9.62
CA THR A 101 -11.44 34.55 -10.74
C THR A 101 -12.58 35.27 -11.45
N ASP A 102 -12.32 36.47 -11.97
CA ASP A 102 -13.34 37.27 -12.67
C ASP A 102 -13.93 36.52 -13.87
N SER A 103 -13.09 35.76 -14.58
CA SER A 103 -13.52 34.87 -15.65
C SER A 103 -14.50 33.79 -15.20
N PHE A 104 -14.43 33.30 -13.95
CA PHE A 104 -15.41 32.35 -13.44
C PHE A 104 -16.69 33.04 -12.98
N LYS A 105 -16.57 34.23 -12.37
CA LYS A 105 -17.73 35.03 -11.91
C LYS A 105 -18.69 35.35 -13.06
N GLU A 106 -18.19 35.62 -14.27
CA GLU A 106 -19.03 35.94 -15.44
C GLU A 106 -19.96 34.79 -15.88
N PHE A 107 -19.60 33.53 -15.62
CA PHE A 107 -20.36 32.35 -16.05
C PHE A 107 -20.95 31.54 -14.89
N SER A 108 -20.59 31.88 -13.66
CA SER A 108 -21.04 31.19 -12.46
C SER A 108 -22.46 31.63 -12.07
N PRO A 109 -23.35 30.69 -11.70
CA PRO A 109 -24.64 31.02 -11.11
C PRO A 109 -24.53 31.49 -9.65
N TYR A 110 -23.35 31.37 -9.04
CA TYR A 110 -23.08 31.74 -7.64
C TYR A 110 -22.54 33.17 -7.53
N GLU A 111 -23.00 33.92 -6.52
CA GLU A 111 -22.47 35.23 -6.16
C GLU A 111 -21.15 35.08 -5.38
N PHE A 112 -20.11 35.81 -5.79
CA PHE A 112 -18.80 35.82 -5.15
C PHE A 112 -18.40 37.25 -4.71
N PRO A 113 -17.69 37.41 -3.58
CA PRO A 113 -17.31 36.36 -2.63
C PRO A 113 -18.53 35.82 -1.89
N PHE A 114 -18.50 34.54 -1.53
CA PHE A 114 -19.50 33.99 -0.60
C PHE A 114 -18.81 33.60 0.70
N GLU A 115 -19.57 33.74 1.78
CA GLU A 115 -19.11 33.50 3.14
C GLU A 115 -19.85 32.30 3.72
N LEU A 116 -19.13 31.53 4.53
CA LEU A 116 -19.65 30.32 5.14
C LEU A 116 -19.22 30.25 6.60
N GLU A 117 -20.16 29.96 7.49
CA GLU A 117 -19.87 29.75 8.91
C GLU A 117 -19.21 28.38 9.11
N ILE A 118 -18.10 28.36 9.83
CA ILE A 118 -17.34 27.14 10.11
C ILE A 118 -17.19 26.93 11.62
N SER A 119 -17.23 25.67 12.03
CA SER A 119 -16.97 25.27 13.43
C SER A 119 -15.69 24.45 13.59
N GLU A 120 -15.29 23.70 12.56
CA GLU A 120 -14.04 22.95 12.55
C GLU A 120 -13.35 23.07 11.19
N VAL A 121 -12.01 23.11 11.21
CA VAL A 121 -11.17 23.11 10.02
C VAL A 121 -10.07 22.07 10.19
N ILE A 122 -9.94 21.15 9.23
CA ILE A 122 -8.84 20.19 9.19
C ILE A 122 -7.99 20.48 7.94
N LEU A 123 -6.71 20.74 8.17
CA LEU A 123 -5.75 21.14 7.14
C LEU A 123 -4.54 20.21 7.21
N PRO A 124 -4.22 19.41 6.18
CA PRO A 124 -2.92 18.77 6.05
C PRO A 124 -1.90 19.83 5.67
N ILE A 125 -0.83 19.96 6.46
CA ILE A 125 0.13 21.04 6.32
C ILE A 125 1.51 20.61 6.77
N HIS A 126 2.53 21.04 6.05
CA HIS A 126 3.91 20.87 6.50
C HIS A 126 4.24 21.79 7.67
N HIS A 127 5.12 21.33 8.56
CA HIS A 127 5.56 22.12 9.71
C HIS A 127 6.04 23.54 9.36
N GLU A 128 6.76 23.70 8.25
CA GLU A 128 7.25 25.00 7.79
C GLU A 128 6.11 25.93 7.35
N ASP A 129 5.12 25.39 6.66
CA ASP A 129 3.93 26.13 6.24
C ASP A 129 3.05 26.50 7.45
N PHE A 130 2.99 25.63 8.46
CA PHE A 130 2.30 25.92 9.73
C PHE A 130 2.90 27.14 10.45
N GLU A 131 4.23 27.18 10.61
CA GLU A 131 4.87 28.35 11.23
C GLU A 131 4.68 29.62 10.38
N ARG A 132 4.61 29.49 9.05
CA ARG A 132 4.28 30.60 8.15
C ARG A 132 2.85 31.12 8.36
N ILE A 133 1.84 30.24 8.39
CA ILE A 133 0.43 30.67 8.55
C ILE A 133 0.11 31.14 9.97
N LYS A 134 0.82 30.65 10.97
CA LYS A 134 0.71 31.09 12.36
C LYS A 134 1.07 32.57 12.49
N GLY A 135 2.11 33.01 11.79
CA GLY A 135 2.55 34.41 11.79
C GLY A 135 2.78 34.92 13.21
N ASP A 136 2.17 36.06 13.55
CA ASP A 136 2.27 36.69 14.87
C ASP A 136 1.25 36.16 15.89
N THR A 137 0.46 35.15 15.52
CA THR A 137 -0.59 34.60 16.40
C THR A 137 0.03 33.87 17.58
N ILE A 138 -0.36 34.28 18.80
CA ILE A 138 0.14 33.68 20.04
C ILE A 138 -0.67 32.42 20.35
N PHE A 139 0.02 31.29 20.44
CA PHE A 139 -0.52 29.99 20.84
C PHE A 139 -0.09 29.67 22.27
N ILE A 140 -1.08 29.41 23.14
CA ILE A 140 -0.86 29.06 24.55
C ILE A 140 -1.27 27.60 24.72
N GLN A 141 -0.35 26.77 25.21
CA GLN A 141 -0.66 25.35 25.46
C GLN A 141 -1.74 25.24 26.55
N GLU A 142 -2.81 24.50 26.27
CA GLU A 142 -3.95 24.31 27.18
C GLU A 142 -4.56 22.92 26.95
N GLU A 143 -4.86 22.20 28.03
CA GLU A 143 -5.56 20.91 27.95
C GLU A 143 -7.02 21.12 27.52
N ILE A 144 -7.51 20.29 26.59
CA ILE A 144 -8.87 20.38 26.07
C ILE A 144 -9.76 19.26 26.60
N THR A 145 -11.06 19.53 26.71
CA THR A 145 -12.06 18.59 27.24
C THR A 145 -12.49 17.52 26.22
N TYR A 146 -12.06 17.64 24.96
CA TYR A 146 -12.47 16.70 23.91
C TYR A 146 -11.82 15.32 24.09
N PRO A 147 -12.55 14.21 23.90
CA PRO A 147 -11.98 12.88 23.91
C PRO A 147 -10.89 12.72 22.83
N VAL A 148 -9.75 12.12 23.17
CA VAL A 148 -8.63 11.91 22.23
C VAL A 148 -9.08 11.19 20.95
N ASN A 149 -9.88 10.13 21.08
CA ASN A 149 -10.39 9.38 19.93
C ASN A 149 -11.17 10.25 18.93
N TYR A 150 -11.92 11.25 19.41
CA TYR A 150 -12.65 12.17 18.54
C TYR A 150 -11.67 13.06 17.76
N LEU A 151 -10.62 13.56 18.41
CA LEU A 151 -9.61 14.40 17.76
C LEU A 151 -8.80 13.61 16.73
N GLU A 152 -8.43 12.37 17.07
CA GLU A 152 -7.73 11.46 16.15
C GLU A 152 -8.60 11.15 14.93
N GLU A 153 -9.88 10.79 15.12
CA GLU A 153 -10.81 10.54 14.01
C GLU A 153 -10.95 11.76 13.10
N ARG A 154 -11.04 12.97 13.67
CA ARG A 154 -11.11 14.22 12.90
C ARG A 154 -9.85 14.48 12.09
N LEU A 155 -8.66 14.31 12.68
CA LEU A 155 -7.38 14.46 11.97
C LEU A 155 -7.22 13.42 10.87
N GLU A 156 -7.57 12.16 11.15
CA GLU A 156 -7.51 11.07 10.17
C GLU A 156 -8.44 11.30 8.98
N SER A 157 -9.59 11.95 9.20
CA SER A 157 -10.57 12.22 8.15
C SER A 157 -10.02 13.05 6.98
N VAL A 158 -8.96 13.84 7.18
CA VAL A 158 -8.36 14.68 6.13
C VAL A 158 -7.57 13.86 5.11
N LYS A 159 -7.13 12.65 5.48
CA LYS A 159 -6.37 11.77 4.58
C LYS A 159 -7.16 11.38 3.33
N SER A 160 -8.49 11.44 3.38
CA SER A 160 -9.35 11.21 2.21
C SER A 160 -9.14 12.25 1.10
N LEU A 161 -8.60 13.43 1.42
CA LEU A 161 -8.26 14.47 0.44
C LEU A 161 -6.88 14.23 -0.22
N LEU A 162 -6.03 13.44 0.44
CA LEU A 162 -4.66 13.25 0.02
C LEU A 162 -4.55 12.08 -0.97
N TYR A 163 -3.68 12.25 -1.95
CA TYR A 163 -3.28 11.21 -2.87
C TYR A 163 -2.57 10.10 -2.09
N SER A 164 -3.14 8.91 -2.14
CA SER A 164 -2.50 7.71 -1.63
C SER A 164 -1.81 6.95 -2.75
N SER A 165 -0.69 6.34 -2.43
CA SER A 165 0.05 5.43 -3.28
C SER A 165 0.33 4.15 -2.53
N ASN A 166 0.59 3.06 -3.26
CA ASN A 166 0.96 1.80 -2.64
C ASN A 166 2.32 1.37 -3.16
N ILE A 167 3.27 1.12 -2.26
CA ILE A 167 4.61 0.65 -2.59
C ILE A 167 4.80 -0.73 -1.96
N LEU A 168 4.87 -1.76 -2.81
CA LEU A 168 5.00 -3.16 -2.41
C LEU A 168 4.04 -3.60 -1.28
N GLY A 169 2.80 -3.13 -1.32
CA GLY A 169 1.77 -3.48 -0.34
C GLY A 169 1.63 -2.49 0.83
N VAL A 170 2.53 -1.52 0.96
CA VAL A 170 2.46 -0.49 2.01
C VAL A 170 1.82 0.78 1.48
N ASN A 171 0.77 1.25 2.15
CA ASN A 171 0.09 2.49 1.81
C ASN A 171 0.95 3.69 2.23
N ARG A 172 1.03 4.65 1.33
CA ARG A 172 1.75 5.90 1.51
C ARG A 172 0.85 7.05 1.12
N ILE A 173 0.96 8.14 1.86
CA ILE A 173 0.22 9.37 1.60
C ILE A 173 1.21 10.40 1.07
N ILE A 174 0.84 11.08 0.01
CA ILE A 174 1.61 12.20 -0.52
C ILE A 174 1.11 13.46 0.16
N PRO A 175 1.93 14.16 0.97
CA PRO A 175 1.50 15.40 1.60
C PRO A 175 1.30 16.49 0.53
N PRO A 176 0.43 17.49 0.78
CA PRO A 176 0.20 18.57 -0.17
C PRO A 176 1.51 19.32 -0.44
N SER A 177 1.71 19.77 -1.68
CA SER A 177 2.83 20.66 -1.98
C SER A 177 2.68 21.98 -1.22
N PRO A 178 3.77 22.72 -0.95
CA PRO A 178 3.69 24.04 -0.28
C PRO A 178 2.85 25.10 -1.01
N ARG A 179 2.44 24.82 -2.26
CA ARG A 179 1.62 25.68 -3.13
C ARG A 179 0.20 25.13 -3.36
N SER A 180 -0.13 23.97 -2.80
CA SER A 180 -1.46 23.39 -2.90
C SER A 180 -2.12 23.41 -1.54
N VAL A 181 -3.37 23.82 -1.49
CA VAL A 181 -4.16 23.90 -0.25
C VAL A 181 -5.23 22.82 -0.31
N MET A 182 -5.43 22.08 0.78
CA MET A 182 -6.48 21.07 0.89
C MET A 182 -7.11 21.19 2.25
N ILE A 183 -8.42 21.41 2.32
CA ILE A 183 -9.07 21.68 3.60
C ILE A 183 -10.37 20.90 3.67
N LYS A 184 -10.62 20.32 4.84
CA LYS A 184 -11.94 19.81 5.20
C LYS A 184 -12.54 20.78 6.21
N PHE A 185 -13.72 21.31 5.92
CA PHE A 185 -14.50 22.13 6.83
C PHE A 185 -15.68 21.35 7.39
N ILE A 186 -16.10 21.77 8.58
CA ILE A 186 -17.40 21.40 9.13
C ILE A 186 -18.18 22.70 9.35
N SER A 187 -19.25 22.85 8.59
CA SER A 187 -20.27 23.90 8.72
C SER A 187 -21.40 23.41 9.62
N PRO A 188 -21.88 24.23 10.57
CA PRO A 188 -23.10 23.93 11.32
C PRO A 188 -24.33 23.77 10.42
N LEU A 189 -24.36 24.44 9.26
CA LEU A 189 -25.50 24.46 8.35
C LEU A 189 -25.35 23.47 7.19
N ASP A 190 -24.15 23.40 6.60
CA ASP A 190 -23.91 22.67 5.34
C ASP A 190 -23.21 21.33 5.54
N GLY A 191 -22.84 21.00 6.78
CA GLY A 191 -22.12 19.78 7.11
C GLY A 191 -20.67 19.78 6.64
N GLU A 192 -20.19 18.63 6.15
CA GLU A 192 -18.81 18.45 5.72
C GLU A 192 -18.57 19.02 4.32
N ILE A 193 -17.52 19.82 4.19
CA ILE A 193 -17.15 20.50 2.94
C ILE A 193 -15.68 20.23 2.65
N ASN A 194 -15.39 19.83 1.42
CA ASN A 194 -14.04 19.57 0.95
C ASN A 194 -13.61 20.68 -0.01
N TYR A 195 -12.48 21.30 0.28
CA TYR A 195 -11.87 22.35 -0.51
C TYR A 195 -10.47 21.95 -0.95
N SER A 196 -10.12 22.25 -2.19
CA SER A 196 -8.73 22.14 -2.63
C SER A 196 -8.36 23.18 -3.68
N GLU A 197 -7.14 23.70 -3.54
CA GLU A 197 -6.45 24.57 -4.50
C GLU A 197 -5.30 23.77 -5.13
N GLY A 198 -5.42 23.47 -6.42
CA GLY A 198 -4.38 22.81 -7.20
C GLY A 198 -4.38 23.31 -8.65
N GLU A 199 -4.40 22.39 -9.63
CA GLU A 199 -4.67 22.76 -11.03
C GLU A 199 -6.07 23.37 -11.20
N LYS A 200 -7.01 22.87 -10.40
CA LYS A 200 -8.36 23.38 -10.25
C LYS A 200 -8.60 23.75 -8.81
N ILE A 201 -9.34 24.81 -8.60
CA ILE A 201 -9.95 25.13 -7.32
C ILE A 201 -11.26 24.39 -7.29
N THR A 202 -11.44 23.53 -6.28
CA THR A 202 -12.65 22.74 -6.10
C THR A 202 -13.22 22.97 -4.72
N PHE A 203 -14.54 23.10 -4.67
CA PHE A 203 -15.31 23.20 -3.45
C PHE A 203 -16.48 22.23 -3.58
N ASN A 204 -16.55 21.28 -2.66
CA ASN A 204 -17.55 20.22 -2.66
C ASN A 204 -18.21 20.14 -1.28
N SER A 205 -19.47 20.53 -1.22
CA SER A 205 -20.40 20.30 -0.10
C SER A 205 -21.52 19.35 -0.54
N GLN A 206 -22.47 19.07 0.34
CA GLN A 206 -23.64 18.25 -0.02
C GLN A 206 -24.55 18.94 -1.06
N GLU A 207 -24.64 20.27 -1.03
CA GLU A 207 -25.57 21.04 -1.87
C GLU A 207 -24.87 21.75 -3.04
N ILE A 208 -23.62 22.15 -2.84
CA ILE A 208 -22.86 22.99 -3.77
C ILE A 208 -21.55 22.27 -4.14
N SER A 209 -21.36 22.03 -5.43
CA SER A 209 -20.11 21.57 -6.01
C SER A 209 -19.74 22.51 -7.15
N TYR A 210 -18.62 23.22 -7.01
CA TYR A 210 -18.07 24.02 -8.10
C TYR A 210 -16.58 23.77 -8.28
N SER A 211 -16.13 23.95 -9.52
CA SER A 211 -14.72 23.82 -9.86
C SER A 211 -14.34 24.79 -10.97
N PHE A 212 -13.19 25.43 -10.83
CA PHE A 212 -12.62 26.28 -11.88
C PHE A 212 -11.10 26.12 -11.96
N ASN A 213 -10.52 26.46 -13.11
CA ASN A 213 -9.08 26.30 -13.30
C ASN A 213 -8.32 27.39 -12.52
N HIS A 214 -7.23 26.99 -11.89
CA HIS A 214 -6.29 27.93 -11.30
C HIS A 214 -5.60 28.73 -12.41
N SER A 215 -5.39 30.03 -12.18
CA SER A 215 -4.70 30.95 -13.11
C SER A 215 -3.29 30.49 -13.53
N ILE A 216 -2.62 29.68 -12.70
CA ILE A 216 -1.26 29.20 -12.93
C ILE A 216 -1.25 28.00 -13.90
N GLY A 217 -2.37 27.26 -14.02
CA GLY A 217 -2.54 26.15 -14.96
C GLY A 217 -1.60 24.94 -14.76
N GLU A 218 -0.75 24.96 -13.75
CA GLU A 218 0.17 23.86 -13.43
C GLU A 218 -0.48 22.86 -12.48
N LYS A 219 -0.17 21.57 -12.67
CA LYS A 219 -0.58 20.52 -11.75
C LYS A 219 0.25 20.61 -10.47
N LEU A 220 -0.31 21.27 -9.46
CA LEU A 220 0.33 21.44 -8.15
C LEU A 220 0.24 20.17 -7.28
N TYR A 221 -0.80 19.35 -7.48
CA TYR A 221 -1.01 18.14 -6.67
C TYR A 221 -1.85 17.05 -7.38
N PRO A 222 -1.52 15.74 -7.19
CA PRO A 222 -0.22 15.26 -6.73
C PRO A 222 0.87 15.77 -7.70
N LEU A 223 2.09 15.88 -7.22
CA LEU A 223 3.21 16.39 -8.01
C LEU A 223 3.31 15.68 -9.38
N PRO A 224 3.73 16.37 -10.44
CA PRO A 224 3.93 15.76 -11.75
C PRO A 224 4.81 14.50 -11.66
N TYR A 225 4.51 13.52 -12.51
CA TYR A 225 5.23 12.24 -12.59
C TYR A 225 5.18 11.33 -11.36
N THR A 226 4.34 11.64 -10.36
CA THR A 226 4.18 10.83 -9.15
C THR A 226 3.92 9.35 -9.48
N LEU A 227 3.01 9.07 -10.41
CA LEU A 227 2.65 7.70 -10.76
C LEU A 227 3.83 6.97 -11.41
N GLU A 228 4.50 7.63 -12.35
CA GLU A 228 5.64 7.11 -13.11
C GLU A 228 6.83 6.82 -12.20
N ILE A 229 7.13 7.73 -11.26
CA ILE A 229 8.18 7.56 -10.26
C ILE A 229 7.84 6.39 -9.33
N ASN A 230 6.59 6.29 -8.87
CA ASN A 230 6.15 5.17 -8.02
C ASN A 230 6.25 3.82 -8.74
N ILE A 231 5.84 3.75 -10.02
CA ILE A 231 5.97 2.53 -10.84
C ILE A 231 7.45 2.17 -11.02
N LEU A 232 8.29 3.15 -11.36
CA LEU A 232 9.72 2.93 -11.54
C LEU A 232 10.37 2.46 -10.24
N TYR A 233 10.05 3.07 -9.10
CA TYR A 233 10.55 2.67 -7.78
C TYR A 233 10.18 1.22 -7.46
N ASN A 234 8.89 0.86 -7.58
CA ASN A 234 8.42 -0.50 -7.35
C ASN A 234 9.10 -1.51 -8.30
N PHE A 235 9.32 -1.13 -9.57
CA PHE A 235 9.99 -1.98 -10.55
C PHE A 235 11.47 -2.21 -10.20
N LEU A 236 12.18 -1.16 -9.79
CA LEU A 236 13.58 -1.27 -9.35
C LEU A 236 13.70 -2.16 -8.11
N LEU A 237 12.83 -1.96 -7.11
CA LEU A 237 12.79 -2.83 -5.93
C LEU A 237 12.48 -4.29 -6.31
N LEU A 238 11.49 -4.52 -7.17
CA LEU A 238 11.17 -5.86 -7.67
C LEU A 238 12.39 -6.55 -8.26
N LEU A 239 13.12 -5.86 -9.16
CA LEU A 239 14.34 -6.41 -9.76
C LEU A 239 15.43 -6.66 -8.71
N ALA A 240 15.57 -5.78 -7.72
CA ALA A 240 16.52 -5.96 -6.62
C ALA A 240 16.19 -7.23 -5.80
N PHE A 241 14.92 -7.43 -5.45
CA PHE A 241 14.48 -8.62 -4.71
C PHE A 241 14.59 -9.91 -5.52
N LEU A 242 14.32 -9.87 -6.83
CA LEU A 242 14.57 -11.01 -7.72
C LEU A 242 16.04 -11.40 -7.77
N GLY A 243 16.94 -10.41 -7.90
CA GLY A 243 18.39 -10.62 -7.84
C GLY A 243 18.83 -11.21 -6.50
N LEU A 244 18.30 -10.68 -5.39
CA LEU A 244 18.59 -11.15 -4.04
C LEU A 244 18.10 -12.59 -3.83
N ILE A 245 16.88 -12.92 -4.24
CA ILE A 245 16.37 -14.29 -4.18
C ILE A 245 17.28 -15.21 -4.98
N ALA A 246 17.66 -14.82 -6.20
CA ALA A 246 18.55 -15.62 -7.04
C ALA A 246 19.90 -15.88 -6.35
N PHE A 247 20.49 -14.85 -5.72
CA PHE A 247 21.71 -14.94 -4.93
C PHE A 247 21.55 -15.89 -3.73
N LEU A 248 20.56 -15.65 -2.86
CA LEU A 248 20.33 -16.42 -1.64
C LEU A 248 20.01 -17.89 -1.94
N THR A 249 19.44 -18.19 -3.09
CA THR A 249 19.00 -19.54 -3.49
C THR A 249 19.93 -20.23 -4.50
N THR A 250 21.16 -19.74 -4.72
CA THR A 250 22.02 -20.26 -5.81
C THR A 250 22.31 -21.76 -5.68
N ASP A 251 22.44 -22.27 -4.46
CA ASP A 251 22.73 -23.68 -4.15
C ASP A 251 21.51 -24.61 -4.27
N TYR A 252 20.29 -24.09 -4.46
CA TYR A 252 19.11 -24.90 -4.75
C TYR A 252 19.22 -25.41 -6.19
N SER A 253 19.55 -26.70 -6.34
CA SER A 253 19.65 -27.37 -7.64
C SER A 253 18.27 -27.49 -8.27
N SER A 254 17.91 -26.59 -9.19
CA SER A 254 16.59 -26.57 -9.85
C SER A 254 16.45 -27.58 -11.02
N GLU A 255 17.36 -28.55 -11.15
CA GLU A 255 17.49 -29.39 -12.34
C GLU A 255 16.94 -30.81 -12.18
N LYS A 256 15.90 -31.01 -11.35
CA LYS A 256 15.04 -32.17 -11.57
C LYS A 256 14.01 -31.82 -12.64
N LYS A 257 14.05 -32.51 -13.78
CA LYS A 257 12.93 -32.54 -14.72
C LYS A 257 11.70 -32.98 -13.93
N GLN A 258 10.72 -32.10 -13.81
CA GLN A 258 9.40 -32.44 -13.29
C GLN A 258 8.86 -33.59 -14.15
N SER A 259 8.42 -34.66 -13.52
CA SER A 259 7.89 -35.83 -14.23
C SER A 259 6.50 -35.49 -14.76
N ILE A 260 6.46 -35.07 -16.03
CA ILE A 260 5.25 -34.70 -16.78
C ILE A 260 4.26 -35.87 -16.92
N ASN A 261 4.70 -37.11 -16.70
CA ASN A 261 3.93 -38.33 -17.00
C ASN A 261 2.71 -38.59 -16.10
N TYR A 262 2.48 -37.81 -15.05
CA TYR A 262 1.40 -38.08 -14.07
C TYR A 262 0.12 -37.26 -14.29
N LEU A 263 0.16 -36.23 -15.13
CA LEU A 263 -0.94 -35.28 -15.28
C LEU A 263 -1.65 -35.44 -16.62
N ASP A 264 -2.90 -35.88 -16.60
CA ASP A 264 -3.80 -35.64 -17.73
C ASP A 264 -3.99 -34.13 -17.88
N LYS A 265 -3.66 -33.62 -19.08
CA LYS A 265 -3.63 -32.19 -19.38
C LYS A 265 -5.01 -31.55 -19.23
N ILE A 266 -6.05 -32.22 -19.74
CA ILE A 266 -7.42 -31.69 -19.74
C ILE A 266 -7.95 -31.64 -18.30
N SER A 267 -7.85 -32.76 -17.59
CA SER A 267 -8.23 -32.83 -16.18
C SER A 267 -7.51 -31.76 -15.35
N SER A 268 -6.19 -31.61 -15.48
CA SER A 268 -5.42 -30.64 -14.70
C SER A 268 -5.82 -29.18 -15.00
N GLN A 269 -6.17 -28.86 -16.24
CA GLN A 269 -6.67 -27.53 -16.62
C GLN A 269 -8.05 -27.22 -16.01
N ILE A 270 -8.94 -28.21 -15.94
CA ILE A 270 -10.25 -28.06 -15.29
C ILE A 270 -10.06 -27.79 -13.79
N HIS A 271 -9.24 -28.61 -13.11
CA HIS A 271 -8.93 -28.41 -11.69
C HIS A 271 -8.27 -27.05 -11.42
N LEU A 272 -7.38 -26.60 -12.31
CA LEU A 272 -6.76 -25.28 -12.25
C LEU A 272 -7.82 -24.18 -12.26
N ALA A 273 -8.76 -24.20 -13.22
CA ALA A 273 -9.84 -23.24 -13.29
C ALA A 273 -10.74 -23.27 -12.04
N VAL A 274 -11.12 -24.47 -11.60
CA VAL A 274 -11.96 -24.67 -10.40
C VAL A 274 -11.29 -24.10 -9.15
N PHE A 275 -10.01 -24.41 -8.90
CA PHE A 275 -9.32 -23.90 -7.71
C PHE A 275 -9.09 -22.39 -7.75
N ILE A 276 -8.83 -21.80 -8.92
CA ILE A 276 -8.72 -20.35 -9.08
C ILE A 276 -10.07 -19.70 -8.73
N ILE A 277 -11.16 -20.13 -9.36
CA ILE A 277 -12.51 -19.59 -9.13
C ILE A 277 -12.91 -19.77 -7.66
N TYR A 278 -12.68 -20.95 -7.10
CA TYR A 278 -13.00 -21.25 -5.71
C TYR A 278 -12.23 -20.36 -4.73
N SER A 279 -10.92 -20.16 -4.94
CA SER A 279 -10.09 -19.32 -4.07
C SER A 279 -10.51 -17.85 -4.15
N LEU A 280 -10.79 -17.33 -5.36
CA LEU A 280 -11.32 -15.97 -5.53
C LEU A 280 -12.69 -15.83 -4.85
N GLY A 281 -13.55 -16.85 -4.94
CA GLY A 281 -14.85 -16.90 -4.27
C GLY A 281 -14.75 -16.86 -2.75
N ILE A 282 -13.84 -17.64 -2.14
CA ILE A 282 -13.60 -17.58 -0.69
C ILE A 282 -13.14 -16.18 -0.28
N LYS A 283 -12.20 -15.59 -1.03
CA LYS A 283 -11.66 -14.27 -0.71
C LYS A 283 -12.73 -13.17 -0.81
N TRP A 284 -13.57 -13.23 -1.83
CA TRP A 284 -14.73 -12.35 -1.98
C TRP A 284 -15.72 -12.51 -0.82
N LEU A 285 -16.10 -13.74 -0.50
CA LEU A 285 -17.05 -14.03 0.58
C LEU A 285 -16.50 -13.61 1.94
N SER A 286 -15.20 -13.84 2.17
CA SER A 286 -14.50 -13.38 3.37
C SER A 286 -14.50 -11.87 3.53
N SER A 287 -14.39 -11.12 2.42
CA SER A 287 -14.40 -9.65 2.45
C SER A 287 -15.81 -9.09 2.60
N TYR A 288 -16.82 -9.77 2.05
CA TYR A 288 -18.19 -9.28 2.06
C TYR A 288 -18.91 -9.53 3.39
N TYR A 289 -18.58 -10.65 4.06
CA TYR A 289 -19.21 -11.06 5.32
C TYR A 289 -18.28 -10.94 6.54
N ASP A 290 -17.10 -10.33 6.39
CA ASP A 290 -16.08 -10.24 7.44
C ASP A 290 -15.82 -11.58 8.15
N LEU A 291 -15.64 -12.65 7.35
CA LEU A 291 -15.51 -14.00 7.89
C LEU A 291 -14.32 -14.13 8.83
N GLU A 292 -14.55 -14.74 10.00
CA GLU A 292 -13.48 -15.12 10.92
C GLU A 292 -12.42 -15.99 10.23
N LEU A 293 -11.15 -15.80 10.60
CA LEU A 293 -10.01 -16.54 10.05
C LEU A 293 -10.17 -18.07 10.17
N ALA A 294 -10.80 -18.54 11.25
CA ALA A 294 -11.07 -19.97 11.43
C ALA A 294 -12.00 -20.53 10.34
N ILE A 295 -13.05 -19.78 9.99
CA ILE A 295 -14.00 -20.14 8.93
C ILE A 295 -13.29 -20.14 7.58
N GLN A 296 -12.46 -19.14 7.30
CA GLN A 296 -11.63 -19.11 6.09
C GLN A 296 -10.73 -20.35 6.00
N GLY A 297 -10.11 -20.75 7.11
CA GLY A 297 -9.29 -21.96 7.19
C GLY A 297 -10.06 -23.24 6.83
N ILE A 298 -11.29 -23.38 7.35
CA ILE A 298 -12.17 -24.50 7.01
C ILE A 298 -12.52 -24.51 5.51
N LEU A 299 -12.84 -23.33 4.94
CA LEU A 299 -13.14 -23.22 3.52
C LEU A 299 -11.94 -23.61 2.64
N TYR A 300 -10.72 -23.23 3.03
CA TYR A 300 -9.50 -23.66 2.32
C TYR A 300 -9.10 -25.12 2.58
N LEU A 301 -9.58 -25.75 3.66
CA LEU A 301 -9.31 -27.15 3.94
C LEU A 301 -9.99 -28.07 2.90
N ILE A 302 -11.20 -27.72 2.45
CA ILE A 302 -11.97 -28.49 1.45
C ILE A 302 -11.17 -28.74 0.16
N PRO A 303 -10.67 -27.72 -0.57
CA PRO A 303 -9.89 -27.93 -1.78
C PRO A 303 -8.54 -28.60 -1.51
N VAL A 304 -7.94 -28.41 -0.33
CA VAL A 304 -6.68 -29.09 0.05
C VAL A 304 -6.90 -30.59 0.26
N LEU A 305 -7.99 -30.99 0.92
CA LEU A 305 -8.36 -32.40 1.09
C LEU A 305 -8.65 -33.07 -0.26
N TYR A 306 -9.38 -32.36 -1.13
CA TYR A 306 -9.64 -32.82 -2.50
C TYR A 306 -8.35 -32.99 -3.30
N LEU A 307 -7.44 -32.01 -3.23
CA LEU A 307 -6.12 -32.06 -3.85
C LEU A 307 -5.31 -33.23 -3.30
N GLY A 308 -5.33 -33.46 -1.98
CA GLY A 308 -4.69 -34.60 -1.35
C GLY A 308 -5.20 -35.94 -1.88
N TYR A 309 -6.53 -36.10 -1.98
CA TYR A 309 -7.16 -37.27 -2.58
C TYR A 309 -6.72 -37.49 -4.03
N TRP A 310 -6.74 -36.43 -4.84
CA TRP A 310 -6.34 -36.49 -6.24
C TRP A 310 -4.85 -36.82 -6.40
N VAL A 311 -3.97 -36.24 -5.59
CA VAL A 311 -2.52 -36.52 -5.56
C VAL A 311 -2.24 -37.99 -5.24
N ILE A 312 -2.99 -38.58 -4.31
CA ILE A 312 -2.87 -40.01 -3.96
C ILE A 312 -3.25 -40.89 -5.15
N ILE A 313 -4.36 -40.59 -5.83
CA ILE A 313 -4.84 -41.36 -7.00
C ILE A 313 -3.88 -41.23 -8.18
N ALA A 314 -3.45 -40.01 -8.49
CA ALA A 314 -2.54 -39.71 -9.58
C ALA A 314 -1.07 -40.10 -9.27
N LYS A 315 -0.78 -40.54 -8.05
CA LYS A 315 0.55 -40.90 -7.54
C LYS A 315 1.58 -39.79 -7.76
N VAL A 316 1.16 -38.53 -7.61
CA VAL A 316 2.05 -37.38 -7.74
C VAL A 316 2.95 -37.32 -6.50
N PRO A 317 4.27 -37.25 -6.64
CA PRO A 317 5.16 -37.20 -5.49
C PRO A 317 5.03 -35.84 -4.78
N LEU A 318 4.89 -35.85 -3.46
CA LEU A 318 4.72 -34.62 -2.65
C LEU A 318 5.84 -33.59 -2.83
N ILE A 319 7.04 -34.04 -3.24
CA ILE A 319 8.16 -33.16 -3.54
C ILE A 319 7.91 -32.26 -4.75
N ASP A 320 7.08 -32.70 -5.71
CA ASP A 320 6.73 -31.91 -6.89
C ASP A 320 5.75 -30.77 -6.52
N LEU A 321 4.97 -30.95 -5.45
CA LEU A 321 4.14 -29.93 -4.83
C LEU A 321 4.93 -29.04 -3.85
N GLY A 322 6.25 -29.23 -3.74
CA GLY A 322 7.10 -28.46 -2.83
C GLY A 322 6.92 -28.78 -1.35
N ILE A 323 6.34 -29.94 -1.01
CA ILE A 323 6.28 -30.44 0.36
C ILE A 323 7.55 -31.27 0.59
N THR A 324 8.57 -30.63 1.18
CA THR A 324 9.86 -31.28 1.43
C THR A 324 10.55 -30.75 2.68
N TYR A 325 11.24 -31.65 3.39
CA TYR A 325 12.12 -31.31 4.52
C TYR A 325 13.51 -30.85 4.06
N LYS A 326 13.84 -31.00 2.78
CA LYS A 326 15.16 -30.64 2.27
C LYS A 326 15.36 -29.14 2.37
N LYS A 327 16.49 -28.75 2.97
CA LYS A 327 16.91 -27.34 3.15
C LYS A 327 15.88 -26.48 3.89
N ILE A 328 15.12 -27.06 4.82
CA ILE A 328 14.06 -26.34 5.54
C ILE A 328 14.58 -25.10 6.29
N ILE A 329 15.75 -25.20 6.94
CA ILE A 329 16.40 -24.08 7.63
C ILE A 329 16.62 -22.92 6.67
N LYS A 330 17.10 -23.20 5.47
CA LYS A 330 17.33 -22.18 4.46
C LYS A 330 16.03 -21.66 3.85
N SER A 331 15.02 -22.52 3.73
CA SER A 331 13.66 -22.13 3.34
C SER A 331 12.97 -21.23 4.36
N ILE A 332 13.41 -21.23 5.62
CA ILE A 332 13.02 -20.28 6.68
C ILE A 332 13.87 -19.01 6.63
N PHE A 333 15.18 -19.14 6.45
CA PHE A 333 16.11 -18.00 6.46
C PHE A 333 15.90 -17.02 5.29
N VAL A 334 15.74 -17.54 4.07
CA VAL A 334 15.55 -16.73 2.85
C VAL A 334 14.38 -15.74 2.98
N PRO A 335 13.15 -16.16 3.33
CA PRO A 335 12.03 -15.24 3.44
C PRO A 335 12.17 -14.24 4.60
N ILE A 336 12.88 -14.58 5.68
CA ILE A 336 13.20 -13.62 6.76
C ILE A 336 14.05 -12.48 6.22
N VAL A 337 15.13 -12.78 5.50
CA VAL A 337 16.02 -11.75 4.93
C VAL A 337 15.28 -10.87 3.93
N ILE A 338 14.46 -11.49 3.05
CA ILE A 338 13.65 -10.76 2.08
C ILE A 338 12.64 -9.85 2.80
N PHE A 339 11.96 -10.36 3.84
CA PHE A 339 11.01 -9.58 4.62
C PHE A 339 11.66 -8.36 5.28
N TYR A 340 12.79 -8.51 5.98
CA TYR A 340 13.46 -7.38 6.61
C TYR A 340 13.93 -6.33 5.60
N LEU A 341 14.41 -6.75 4.43
CA LEU A 341 14.81 -5.81 3.40
C LEU A 341 13.61 -5.14 2.72
N LEU A 342 12.51 -5.87 2.49
CA LEU A 342 11.24 -5.29 2.06
C LEU A 342 10.79 -4.22 3.05
N PHE A 343 10.73 -4.58 4.33
CA PHE A 343 10.37 -3.70 5.42
C PHE A 343 11.22 -2.42 5.43
N ILE A 344 12.55 -2.53 5.43
CA ILE A 344 13.44 -1.36 5.42
C ILE A 344 13.20 -0.49 4.17
N SER A 345 13.02 -1.12 3.00
CA SER A 345 12.86 -0.42 1.71
C SER A 345 11.51 0.29 1.55
N THR A 346 10.48 -0.16 2.27
CA THR A 346 9.13 0.41 2.18
C THR A 346 8.82 1.40 3.29
N THR A 347 9.46 1.26 4.46
CA THR A 347 9.10 2.06 5.63
C THR A 347 10.01 3.24 5.92
N PHE A 348 11.34 3.13 5.79
CA PHE A 348 12.33 4.13 6.25
C PHE A 348 12.15 4.68 7.70
N GLN A 349 11.08 4.28 8.40
CA GLN A 349 10.66 4.75 9.70
C GLN A 349 10.46 3.54 10.60
N LEU A 350 10.97 3.66 11.82
CA LEU A 350 10.76 2.69 12.87
C LEU A 350 9.26 2.66 13.19
N VAL A 351 8.66 1.48 13.11
CA VAL A 351 7.24 1.26 13.46
C VAL A 351 6.99 1.76 14.88
N PRO A 352 5.94 2.56 15.12
CA PRO A 352 5.58 2.98 16.46
C PRO A 352 5.21 1.77 17.33
N GLU A 353 5.54 1.84 18.61
CA GLU A 353 5.20 0.83 19.61
C GLU A 353 3.68 0.77 19.82
N ASN A 354 3.14 -0.46 19.89
CA ASN A 354 1.75 -0.87 20.23
C ASN A 354 0.85 -1.02 18.98
N SER A 355 0.05 -2.09 18.81
CA SER A 355 -0.75 -2.86 19.75
C SER A 355 -0.96 -4.30 19.23
N TYR A 356 -0.77 -5.32 20.08
CA TYR A 356 -0.95 -6.72 19.66
C TYR A 356 -2.43 -7.10 19.66
N THR A 357 -3.03 -7.24 18.49
CA THR A 357 -4.34 -7.91 18.37
C THR A 357 -4.19 -9.39 18.76
N THR A 358 -5.11 -9.90 19.56
CA THR A 358 -5.14 -11.28 20.09
C THR A 358 -5.53 -12.32 19.04
N ILE A 359 -5.10 -12.15 17.79
CA ILE A 359 -5.35 -13.14 16.75
C ILE A 359 -4.39 -14.29 16.98
N SER A 360 -4.93 -15.50 17.11
CA SER A 360 -4.10 -16.70 17.23
C SER A 360 -3.18 -16.84 16.01
N LEU A 361 -1.88 -16.64 16.23
CA LEU A 361 -0.83 -16.78 15.21
C LEU A 361 -0.90 -18.15 14.50
N LEU A 362 -1.35 -19.18 15.23
CA LEU A 362 -1.59 -20.51 14.70
C LEU A 362 -2.68 -20.52 13.62
N SER A 363 -3.78 -19.80 13.82
CA SER A 363 -4.88 -19.71 12.85
C SER A 363 -4.43 -19.01 11.57
N ILE A 364 -3.69 -17.91 11.69
CA ILE A 364 -3.09 -17.19 10.54
C ILE A 364 -2.17 -18.14 9.76
N LEU A 365 -1.24 -18.79 10.46
CA LEU A 365 -0.29 -19.71 9.84
C LEU A 365 -1.00 -20.86 9.12
N LEU A 366 -2.04 -21.44 9.72
CA LEU A 366 -2.80 -22.53 9.12
C LEU A 366 -3.47 -22.10 7.82
N VAL A 367 -4.17 -20.97 7.83
CA VAL A 367 -4.83 -20.42 6.62
C VAL A 367 -3.79 -20.17 5.52
N ILE A 368 -2.66 -19.54 5.85
CA ILE A 368 -1.59 -19.27 4.91
C ILE A 368 -1.02 -20.57 4.32
N LEU A 369 -0.77 -21.58 5.15
CA LEU A 369 -0.27 -22.88 4.70
C LEU A 369 -1.23 -23.55 3.71
N LEU A 370 -2.53 -23.59 4.03
CA LEU A 370 -3.56 -24.16 3.16
C LEU A 370 -3.63 -23.42 1.82
N GLN A 371 -3.60 -22.08 1.85
CA GLN A 371 -3.54 -21.27 0.63
C GLN A 371 -2.28 -21.57 -0.19
N GLN A 372 -1.10 -21.69 0.44
CA GLN A 372 0.13 -21.96 -0.31
C GLN A 372 0.15 -23.36 -0.92
N VAL A 373 -0.49 -24.36 -0.31
CA VAL A 373 -0.66 -25.68 -0.94
C VAL A 373 -1.43 -25.57 -2.27
N ILE A 374 -2.47 -24.75 -2.30
CA ILE A 374 -3.27 -24.52 -3.52
C ILE A 374 -2.47 -23.68 -4.53
N PHE A 375 -2.05 -22.48 -4.15
CA PHE A 375 -1.44 -21.52 -5.07
C PHE A 375 -0.04 -21.93 -5.55
N ARG A 376 0.80 -22.50 -4.68
CA ARG A 376 2.18 -22.88 -5.00
C ARG A 376 2.29 -24.36 -5.33
N GLY A 377 1.69 -25.19 -4.48
CA GLY A 377 1.72 -26.64 -4.66
C GLY A 377 1.04 -27.07 -5.95
N PHE A 378 -0.13 -26.50 -6.26
CA PHE A 378 -0.91 -26.92 -7.43
C PHE A 378 -0.94 -25.89 -8.57
N ILE A 379 -1.44 -24.67 -8.34
CA ILE A 379 -1.67 -23.69 -9.42
C ILE A 379 -0.35 -23.34 -10.12
N GLN A 380 0.66 -22.92 -9.36
CA GLN A 380 1.97 -22.58 -9.92
C GLN A 380 2.65 -23.79 -10.58
N PHE A 381 2.61 -24.95 -9.92
CA PHE A 381 3.20 -26.18 -10.46
C PHE A 381 2.60 -26.55 -11.81
N THR A 382 1.26 -26.51 -11.91
CA THR A 382 0.51 -26.84 -13.12
C THR A 382 0.81 -25.86 -14.25
N LEU A 383 0.83 -24.55 -13.94
CA LEU A 383 1.16 -23.51 -14.91
C LEU A 383 2.62 -23.62 -15.40
N GLU A 384 3.59 -23.77 -14.50
CA GLU A 384 4.99 -23.96 -14.88
C GLU A 384 5.20 -25.20 -15.77
N THR A 385 4.40 -26.26 -15.55
CA THR A 385 4.44 -27.48 -16.34
C THR A 385 3.88 -27.29 -17.75
N PHE A 386 2.74 -26.60 -17.91
CA PHE A 386 2.06 -26.50 -19.20
C PHE A 386 2.48 -25.32 -20.07
N ILE A 387 2.73 -24.15 -19.48
CA ILE A 387 3.09 -22.92 -20.22
C ILE A 387 4.55 -22.53 -20.05
N GLY A 388 5.31 -23.29 -19.25
CA GLY A 388 6.74 -23.07 -19.01
C GLY A 388 7.01 -22.21 -17.78
N LYS A 389 8.27 -22.18 -17.37
CA LYS A 389 8.72 -21.59 -16.08
C LYS A 389 8.32 -20.12 -15.91
N TRP A 390 8.77 -19.26 -16.82
CA TRP A 390 8.54 -17.81 -16.70
C TRP A 390 7.08 -17.42 -16.96
N PRO A 391 6.39 -17.92 -18.00
CA PRO A 391 4.96 -17.66 -18.17
C PRO A 391 4.15 -18.16 -16.97
N GLY A 392 4.49 -19.33 -16.41
CA GLY A 392 3.82 -19.87 -15.24
C GLY A 392 3.98 -18.99 -14.00
N ILE A 393 5.18 -18.49 -13.73
CA ILE A 393 5.45 -17.54 -12.64
C ILE A 393 4.65 -16.25 -12.83
N ILE A 394 4.66 -15.66 -14.03
CA ILE A 394 3.97 -14.40 -14.31
C ILE A 394 2.46 -14.57 -14.13
N VAL A 395 1.86 -15.61 -14.74
CA VAL A 395 0.41 -15.87 -14.65
C VAL A 395 -0.02 -16.14 -13.21
N THR A 396 0.76 -16.94 -12.45
CA THR A 396 0.47 -17.19 -11.03
C THR A 396 0.50 -15.90 -10.22
N SER A 397 1.48 -15.03 -10.49
CA SER A 397 1.62 -13.73 -9.80
C SER A 397 0.45 -12.81 -10.11
N THR A 398 -0.03 -12.81 -11.35
CA THR A 398 -1.22 -12.07 -11.78
C THR A 398 -2.50 -12.57 -11.11
N ILE A 399 -2.69 -13.89 -11.01
CA ILE A 399 -3.84 -14.48 -10.30
C ILE A 399 -3.83 -14.07 -8.83
N LEU A 400 -2.66 -14.08 -8.18
CA LEU A 400 -2.54 -13.66 -6.79
C LEU A 400 -2.72 -12.16 -6.59
N ALA A 401 -2.22 -11.32 -7.49
CA ALA A 401 -2.49 -9.89 -7.45
C ALA A 401 -4.00 -9.62 -7.53
N ALA A 402 -4.70 -10.29 -8.45
CA ALA A 402 -6.16 -10.22 -8.56
C ALA A 402 -6.85 -10.71 -7.27
N PHE A 403 -6.37 -11.80 -6.67
CA PHE A 403 -6.87 -12.32 -5.40
C PHE A 403 -6.77 -11.27 -4.27
N PHE A 404 -5.66 -10.55 -4.16
CA PHE A 404 -5.52 -9.49 -3.14
C PHE A 404 -6.32 -8.22 -3.45
N LEU A 405 -6.62 -7.94 -4.71
CA LEU A 405 -7.39 -6.77 -5.13
C LEU A 405 -8.90 -6.89 -4.94
N ILE A 406 -9.43 -8.09 -4.73
CA ILE A 406 -10.87 -8.28 -4.45
C ILE A 406 -11.34 -7.47 -3.23
N THR A 407 -10.45 -7.25 -2.25
CA THR A 407 -10.70 -6.45 -1.04
C THR A 407 -10.74 -4.92 -1.28
N PRO A 408 -9.72 -4.27 -1.88
CA PRO A 408 -9.68 -2.80 -2.04
C PRO A 408 -10.60 -2.24 -3.14
N LEU A 409 -11.21 -3.04 -4.01
CA LEU A 409 -12.11 -2.56 -5.08
C LEU A 409 -13.37 -1.82 -4.57
N GLN A 410 -13.65 -1.85 -3.26
CA GLN A 410 -14.76 -1.11 -2.65
C GLN A 410 -14.43 0.35 -2.29
N ASN A 411 -13.14 0.74 -2.19
CA ASN A 411 -12.73 2.12 -1.92
C ASN A 411 -11.94 2.69 -3.12
N ASN A 412 -12.47 3.77 -3.70
CA ASN A 412 -12.13 4.30 -5.02
C ASN A 412 -10.65 4.68 -5.28
N GLN A 413 -10.28 4.65 -6.57
CA GLN A 413 -9.25 5.46 -7.26
C GLN A 413 -7.74 5.20 -7.07
N ILE A 414 -7.24 3.97 -6.87
CA ILE A 414 -5.91 3.61 -7.41
C ILE A 414 -5.92 2.14 -7.89
N SER A 415 -6.17 1.90 -9.18
CA SER A 415 -6.26 0.53 -9.73
C SER A 415 -4.93 0.01 -10.28
N VAL A 416 -4.14 0.84 -10.98
CA VAL A 416 -2.94 0.36 -11.69
C VAL A 416 -1.73 0.22 -10.76
N LEU A 417 -1.42 1.24 -9.95
CA LEU A 417 -0.27 1.19 -9.05
C LEU A 417 -0.46 0.14 -7.95
N THR A 418 -1.65 0.09 -7.35
CA THR A 418 -2.02 -0.93 -6.36
C THR A 418 -1.94 -2.34 -6.96
N PHE A 419 -2.46 -2.54 -8.18
CA PHE A 419 -2.28 -3.80 -8.90
C PHE A 419 -0.80 -4.13 -9.11
N PHE A 420 -0.01 -3.17 -9.58
CA PHE A 420 1.41 -3.38 -9.84
C PHE A 420 2.19 -3.75 -8.57
N SER A 421 1.88 -3.10 -7.44
CA SER A 421 2.50 -3.40 -6.14
C SER A 421 2.13 -4.79 -5.64
N TYR A 422 0.85 -5.18 -5.67
CA TYR A 422 0.44 -6.55 -5.32
C TYR A 422 1.03 -7.58 -6.28
N TRP A 423 1.13 -7.24 -7.57
CA TRP A 423 1.76 -8.09 -8.57
C TRP A 423 3.25 -8.27 -8.31
N ALA A 424 3.97 -7.20 -7.98
CA ALA A 424 5.40 -7.24 -7.64
C ALA A 424 5.65 -8.11 -6.40
N VAL A 425 4.90 -7.91 -5.32
CA VAL A 425 4.99 -8.76 -4.11
C VAL A 425 4.65 -10.21 -4.44
N SER A 426 3.57 -10.44 -5.19
CA SER A 426 3.18 -11.79 -5.62
C SER A 426 4.28 -12.45 -6.46
N LEU A 427 4.99 -11.69 -7.29
CA LEU A 427 6.09 -12.18 -8.10
C LEU A 427 7.31 -12.53 -7.25
N ILE A 428 7.67 -11.72 -6.25
CA ILE A 428 8.71 -12.03 -5.26
C ILE A 428 8.40 -13.37 -4.57
N VAL A 429 7.17 -13.55 -4.08
CA VAL A 429 6.74 -14.80 -3.42
C VAL A 429 6.78 -15.98 -4.40
N THR A 430 6.22 -15.82 -5.60
CA THR A 430 6.15 -16.87 -6.64
C THR A 430 7.55 -17.29 -7.11
N TYR A 431 8.45 -16.33 -7.30
CA TYR A 431 9.83 -16.57 -7.66
C TYR A 431 10.62 -17.24 -6.53
N SER A 432 10.40 -16.83 -5.27
CA SER A 432 11.01 -17.48 -4.11
C SER A 432 10.65 -18.98 -4.04
N TYR A 433 9.38 -19.33 -4.24
CA TYR A 433 8.93 -20.72 -4.32
C TYR A 433 9.52 -21.45 -5.53
N HIS A 434 9.58 -20.81 -6.70
CA HIS A 434 10.19 -21.43 -7.88
C HIS A 434 11.64 -21.85 -7.61
N ARG A 435 12.39 -21.00 -6.90
CA ARG A 435 13.80 -21.22 -6.57
C ARG A 435 14.01 -22.23 -5.47
N THR A 436 13.18 -22.22 -4.42
CA THR A 436 13.36 -23.14 -3.29
C THR A 436 12.64 -24.48 -3.46
N LYS A 437 11.58 -24.52 -4.28
CA LYS A 437 10.63 -25.64 -4.40
C LYS A 437 10.19 -26.15 -3.03
N ASN A 438 9.95 -25.23 -2.11
CA ASN A 438 9.50 -25.52 -0.75
C ASN A 438 8.40 -24.55 -0.35
N ILE A 439 7.22 -25.06 0.00
CA ILE A 439 6.05 -24.28 0.44
C ILE A 439 6.34 -23.46 1.70
N VAL A 440 7.26 -23.90 2.55
CA VAL A 440 7.65 -23.17 3.77
C VAL A 440 8.16 -21.77 3.46
N THR A 441 8.89 -21.59 2.35
CA THR A 441 9.44 -20.28 1.96
C THR A 441 8.36 -19.22 1.72
N PRO A 442 7.40 -19.42 0.79
CA PRO A 442 6.33 -18.44 0.58
C PRO A 442 5.40 -18.33 1.79
N SER A 443 5.15 -19.40 2.55
CA SER A 443 4.30 -19.33 3.75
C SER A 443 4.88 -18.41 4.82
N ILE A 444 6.18 -18.52 5.10
CA ILE A 444 6.85 -17.65 6.08
C ILE A 444 6.92 -16.21 5.59
N LEU A 445 7.20 -16.00 4.31
CA LEU A 445 7.23 -14.65 3.73
C LEU A 445 5.87 -13.96 3.87
N ILE A 446 4.79 -14.65 3.50
CA ILE A 446 3.43 -14.11 3.62
C ILE A 446 3.05 -13.93 5.09
N LEU A 447 3.42 -14.85 5.99
CA LEU A 447 3.16 -14.69 7.42
C LEU A 447 3.76 -13.39 7.95
N PHE A 448 5.04 -13.12 7.66
CA PHE A 448 5.67 -11.89 8.11
C PHE A 448 5.05 -10.64 7.47
N LEU A 449 4.73 -10.68 6.17
CA LEU A 449 4.04 -9.57 5.51
C LEU A 449 2.65 -9.31 6.11
N SER A 450 1.89 -10.36 6.43
CA SER A 450 0.58 -10.25 7.07
C SER A 450 0.68 -9.69 8.48
N LEU A 451 1.59 -10.23 9.31
CA LEU A 451 1.84 -9.75 10.67
C LEU A 451 2.31 -8.29 10.67
N PHE A 452 3.08 -7.89 9.66
CA PHE A 452 3.54 -6.51 9.53
C PHE A 452 2.39 -5.54 9.27
N ILE A 453 1.53 -5.85 8.29
CA ILE A 453 0.37 -5.01 7.95
C ILE A 453 -0.59 -4.89 9.15
N THR A 454 -0.85 -5.99 9.88
CA THR A 454 -1.73 -5.98 11.06
C THR A 454 -1.16 -5.29 12.30
N ASN A 455 0.10 -4.84 12.26
CA ASN A 455 0.69 -4.05 13.35
C ASN A 455 0.87 -2.57 12.96
N LEU A 456 0.60 -2.19 11.70
CA LEU A 456 0.55 -0.79 11.27
C LEU A 456 -0.83 -0.14 11.53
N TYR A 457 -1.85 -0.97 11.71
CA TYR A 457 -3.25 -0.63 12.00
C TYR A 457 -3.70 -1.43 13.21
#